data_AF-A0A7C4GMP1-F1
#
_entry.id   AF-A0A7C4GMP1-F1
#
_cell.length_a   1.000
_cell.length_b   1.000
_cell.length_c   1.000
_cell.angle_alpha   90.00
_cell.angle_beta   90.00
_cell.angle_gamma   90.00
#
_symmetry.space_group_name_H-M   'P 1'
#
loop_
_entity.id
_entity.type
_entity.pdbx_description
1 polymer ?
#
loop_
_entity_poly.entity_id
_entity_poly.type
_entity_poly.pdbx_seq_one_letter_code
_entity_poly.pdbx_strand_id
1 'polypeptide(L)'
;MNSKALMLLFIFEALAGLLAGAYIYAQFQDLEKSTGNTFSAGVWTVCGELISFNATNNVVQGQKANFTITFKNCGEIAVYAVANVQIRRGETGENITLAQTPPTLVEAGQTVTFQLQWDTSGYNPGNYRAIAWIEYNSHATNPTDPTKIHVTNEKAADVNIMENLGCGTI
;
A
#
# COMPACT_ATOMS: atom_id res chain seq x y z
N MET A 1 -54.56 35.50 45.87
CA MET A 1 -53.44 36.24 45.24
C MET A 1 -54.04 37.42 44.47
N ASN A 2 -53.56 38.65 44.72
CA ASN A 2 -54.09 39.87 44.09
C ASN A 2 -53.73 39.88 42.59
N SER A 3 -54.67 40.28 41.72
CA SER A 3 -54.48 40.40 40.26
C SER A 3 -53.21 41.16 39.86
N LYS A 4 -52.80 42.18 40.62
CA LYS A 4 -51.54 42.92 40.43
C LYS A 4 -50.29 42.06 40.68
N ALA A 5 -50.35 41.13 41.63
CA ALA A 5 -49.24 40.21 41.91
C ALA A 5 -49.09 39.12 40.84
N LEU A 6 -50.21 38.67 40.25
CA LEU A 6 -50.19 37.73 39.13
C LEU A 6 -49.61 38.39 37.86
N MET A 7 -49.96 39.65 37.61
CA MET A 7 -49.45 40.42 36.47
C MET A 7 -47.93 40.69 36.58
N LEU A 8 -47.43 40.98 37.78
CA LEU A 8 -45.99 41.15 38.02
C LEU A 8 -45.19 39.87 37.79
N LEU A 9 -45.74 38.71 38.16
CA LEU A 9 -45.11 37.41 37.92
C LEU A 9 -44.96 37.12 36.42
N PHE A 10 -46.00 37.37 35.63
CA PHE A 10 -45.95 37.18 34.17
C PHE A 10 -44.95 38.12 33.49
N ILE A 11 -44.81 39.37 33.96
CA ILE A 11 -43.81 40.31 33.43
C ILE A 11 -42.40 39.82 33.75
N PHE A 12 -42.18 39.26 34.95
CA PHE A 12 -40.85 38.78 35.37
C PHE A 12 -40.40 37.56 34.55
N GLU A 13 -41.29 36.60 34.29
CA GLU A 13 -40.98 35.45 33.44
C GLU A 13 -40.74 35.86 31.98
N ALA A 14 -41.53 36.78 31.44
CA ALA A 14 -41.32 37.30 30.09
C ALA A 14 -39.97 38.04 29.95
N LEU A 15 -39.57 38.81 30.96
CA LEU A 15 -38.26 39.48 30.96
C LEU A 15 -37.11 38.48 31.07
N ALA A 16 -37.24 37.46 31.92
CA ALA A 16 -36.23 36.42 32.08
C ALA A 16 -36.01 35.63 30.78
N GLY A 17 -37.09 35.31 30.05
CA GLY A 17 -37.00 34.67 28.73
C GLY A 17 -36.31 35.53 27.68
N LEU A 18 -36.56 36.85 27.67
CA LEU A 18 -35.94 37.80 26.73
C LEU A 18 -34.44 37.98 26.99
N LEU A 19 -34.03 38.04 28.27
CA LEU A 19 -32.62 38.13 28.67
C LEU A 19 -31.86 36.83 28.39
N ALA A 20 -32.47 35.67 28.63
CA ALA A 20 -31.87 34.38 28.28
C ALA A 20 -31.72 34.21 26.76
N GLY A 21 -32.72 34.64 25.97
CA GLY A 21 -32.65 34.63 24.52
C GLY A 21 -31.56 35.53 23.95
N ALA A 22 -31.40 36.75 24.49
CA ALA A 22 -30.33 37.66 24.09
C ALA A 22 -28.93 37.13 24.45
N TYR A 23 -28.78 36.47 25.60
CA TYR A 23 -27.53 35.86 26.02
C TYR A 23 -27.13 34.67 25.12
N ILE A 24 -28.08 33.81 24.75
CA ILE A 24 -27.84 32.69 23.83
C ILE A 24 -27.49 33.22 22.43
N TYR A 25 -28.17 34.27 21.96
CA TYR A 25 -27.91 34.88 20.66
C TYR A 25 -26.50 35.50 20.56
N ALA A 26 -26.02 36.14 21.64
CA ALA A 26 -24.66 36.70 21.69
C ALA A 26 -23.58 35.60 21.65
N GLN A 27 -23.79 34.48 22.34
CA GLN A 27 -22.87 33.32 22.31
C GLN A 27 -22.80 32.68 20.91
N PHE A 28 -23.90 32.67 20.15
CA PHE A 28 -23.91 32.17 18.77
C PHE A 28 -23.14 33.08 17.79
N GLN A 29 -23.21 34.40 17.94
CA GLN A 29 -22.45 35.31 17.06
C GLN A 29 -20.93 35.22 17.27
N ASP A 30 -20.47 34.93 18.49
CA ASP A 30 -19.04 34.68 18.74
C ASP A 30 -18.55 33.36 18.12
N LEU A 31 -19.41 32.34 18.04
CA LEU A 31 -19.13 31.13 17.27
C LEU A 31 -19.09 31.40 15.76
N GLU A 32 -20.01 32.20 15.22
CA GLU A 32 -19.98 32.57 13.79
C GLU A 32 -18.74 33.39 13.42
N LYS A 33 -18.28 34.29 14.31
CA LYS A 33 -16.99 35.00 14.17
C LYS A 33 -15.77 34.08 14.26
N SER A 34 -15.84 33.03 15.08
CA SER A 34 -14.78 32.02 15.21
C SER A 34 -14.73 31.07 13.99
N THR A 35 -15.88 30.78 13.37
CA THR A 35 -15.97 29.93 12.17
C THR A 35 -15.46 30.58 10.86
N GLY A 36 -15.12 31.87 10.89
CA GLY A 36 -14.39 32.53 9.79
C GLY A 36 -12.96 32.01 9.62
N ASN A 37 -12.44 31.26 10.60
CA ASN A 37 -11.23 30.47 10.43
C ASN A 37 -11.62 29.14 9.79
N THR A 38 -11.63 29.11 8.46
CA THR A 38 -11.53 27.83 7.74
C THR A 38 -10.25 27.15 8.18
N PHE A 39 -10.36 26.15 9.06
CA PHE A 39 -9.30 25.16 9.23
C PHE A 39 -9.17 24.44 7.90
N SER A 40 -8.22 24.86 7.07
CA SER A 40 -7.72 24.00 6.01
C SER A 40 -6.94 22.89 6.73
N ALA A 41 -7.65 21.84 7.13
CA ALA A 41 -7.01 20.57 7.40
C ALA A 41 -6.40 20.17 6.06
N GLY A 42 -5.10 20.39 5.89
CA GLY A 42 -4.38 19.93 4.71
C GLY A 42 -4.62 18.44 4.58
N VAL A 43 -5.42 18.04 3.59
CA VAL A 43 -5.64 16.63 3.29
C VAL A 43 -4.40 16.18 2.55
N TRP A 44 -3.43 15.66 3.29
CA TRP A 44 -2.23 15.08 2.69
C TRP A 44 -2.63 13.85 1.87
N THR A 45 -2.27 13.84 0.60
CA THR A 45 -2.56 12.70 -0.27
C THR A 45 -1.53 11.61 -0.05
N VAL A 46 -1.99 10.40 0.32
CA VAL A 46 -1.17 9.17 0.35
C VAL A 46 -1.38 8.43 -0.96
N CYS A 47 -0.30 8.17 -1.69
CA CYS A 47 -0.34 7.53 -3.01
C CYS A 47 0.90 6.68 -3.22
N GLY A 48 0.73 5.47 -3.72
CA GLY A 48 1.81 4.56 -4.04
C GLY A 48 1.52 3.78 -5.33
N GLU A 49 2.52 3.68 -6.19
CA GLU A 49 2.42 3.03 -7.49
C GLU A 49 3.50 1.95 -7.64
N LEU A 50 3.08 0.73 -7.98
CA LEU A 50 4.00 -0.33 -8.39
C LEU A 50 4.32 -0.12 -9.88
N ILE A 51 5.55 0.31 -10.16
CA ILE A 51 6.01 0.70 -11.50
C ILE A 51 6.40 -0.53 -12.32
N SER A 52 7.12 -1.47 -11.70
CA SER A 52 7.56 -2.69 -12.39
C SER A 52 7.76 -3.84 -11.43
N PHE A 53 7.58 -5.05 -11.94
CA PHE A 53 7.91 -6.30 -11.27
C PHE A 53 8.63 -7.21 -12.25
N ASN A 54 9.80 -7.70 -11.84
CA ASN A 54 10.58 -8.68 -12.57
C ASN A 54 10.87 -9.89 -11.68
N ALA A 55 10.80 -11.07 -12.27
CA ALA A 55 11.14 -12.33 -11.64
C ALA A 55 12.17 -13.09 -12.48
N THR A 56 12.96 -13.92 -11.82
CA THR A 56 13.82 -14.89 -12.51
C THR A 56 12.95 -15.95 -13.18
N ASN A 57 13.05 -16.09 -14.50
CA ASN A 57 12.18 -16.99 -15.27
C ASN A 57 12.54 -18.48 -15.14
N ASN A 58 13.83 -18.81 -15.04
CA ASN A 58 14.32 -20.18 -14.91
C ASN A 58 15.28 -20.27 -13.73
N VAL A 59 15.05 -21.24 -12.85
CA VAL A 59 15.86 -21.44 -11.64
C VAL A 59 16.09 -22.94 -11.44
N VAL A 60 17.31 -23.30 -11.03
CA VAL A 60 17.61 -24.68 -10.67
C VAL A 60 17.11 -24.94 -9.25
N GLN A 61 16.50 -26.09 -9.02
CA GLN A 61 16.03 -26.49 -7.69
C GLN A 61 17.17 -26.39 -6.67
N GLY A 62 16.89 -25.77 -5.52
CA GLY A 62 17.88 -25.49 -4.48
C GLY A 62 18.63 -24.17 -4.66
N GLN A 63 18.40 -23.44 -5.75
CA GLN A 63 18.87 -22.06 -5.91
C GLN A 63 17.79 -21.05 -5.52
N LYS A 64 18.20 -19.78 -5.47
CA LYS A 64 17.30 -18.67 -5.17
C LYS A 64 16.76 -18.05 -6.44
N ALA A 65 15.44 -17.96 -6.56
CA ALA A 65 14.79 -17.11 -7.54
C ALA A 65 14.82 -15.67 -7.02
N ASN A 66 15.30 -14.72 -7.84
CA ASN A 66 15.35 -13.31 -7.49
C ASN A 66 14.13 -12.57 -8.04
N PHE A 67 13.64 -11.61 -7.25
CA PHE A 67 12.55 -10.71 -7.58
C PHE A 67 13.00 -9.26 -7.42
N THR A 68 12.53 -8.42 -8.32
CA THR A 68 12.78 -6.98 -8.28
C THR A 68 11.46 -6.24 -8.46
N ILE A 69 11.08 -5.44 -7.48
CA ILE A 69 9.88 -4.60 -7.51
C ILE A 69 10.31 -3.14 -7.45
N THR A 70 9.84 -2.32 -8.39
CA THR A 70 10.05 -0.87 -8.36
C THR A 70 8.77 -0.19 -7.91
N PHE A 71 8.87 0.64 -6.89
CA PHE A 71 7.75 1.35 -6.27
C PHE A 71 8.02 2.84 -6.25
N LYS A 72 6.99 3.65 -6.52
CA LYS A 72 7.03 5.11 -6.41
C LYS A 72 6.01 5.58 -5.38
N ASN A 73 6.47 6.36 -4.42
CA ASN A 73 5.58 7.16 -3.57
C ASN A 73 5.15 8.41 -4.37
N CYS A 74 3.92 8.42 -4.85
CA CYS A 74 3.32 9.55 -5.58
C CYS A 74 2.56 10.52 -4.67
N GLY A 75 2.58 10.28 -3.35
CA GLY A 75 1.94 11.12 -2.35
C GLY A 75 2.78 12.33 -1.94
N GLU A 76 2.23 13.09 -1.00
CA GLU A 76 2.83 14.33 -0.47
C GLU A 76 3.59 14.10 0.84
N ILE A 77 3.49 12.91 1.43
CA ILE A 77 4.15 12.53 2.68
C ILE A 77 4.94 11.23 2.50
N ALA A 78 5.96 11.04 3.34
CA ALA A 78 6.70 9.79 3.38
C ALA A 78 5.82 8.61 3.84
N VAL A 79 6.12 7.41 3.33
CA VAL A 79 5.38 6.18 3.65
C VAL A 79 6.33 5.07 4.07
N TYR A 80 5.87 4.17 4.94
CA TYR A 80 6.57 2.91 5.20
C TYR A 80 6.02 1.83 4.27
N ALA A 81 6.82 1.41 3.30
CA ALA A 81 6.45 0.43 2.30
C ALA A 81 7.04 -0.96 2.62
N VAL A 82 6.23 -2.00 2.42
CA VAL A 82 6.59 -3.41 2.52
C VAL A 82 6.28 -4.07 1.19
N ALA A 83 7.31 -4.65 0.56
CA ALA A 83 7.14 -5.37 -0.69
C ALA A 83 6.81 -6.83 -0.43
N ASN A 84 5.80 -7.34 -1.14
CA ASN A 84 5.28 -8.69 -0.99
C ASN A 84 5.37 -9.44 -2.33
N VAL A 85 5.80 -10.71 -2.29
CA VAL A 85 5.74 -11.63 -3.42
C VAL A 85 5.12 -12.93 -2.97
N GLN A 86 3.94 -13.26 -3.52
CA GLN A 86 3.31 -14.54 -3.33
C GLN A 86 3.71 -15.50 -4.46
N ILE A 87 4.14 -16.71 -4.08
CA ILE A 87 4.49 -17.77 -5.02
C ILE A 87 3.41 -18.86 -4.99
N ARG A 88 2.92 -19.23 -6.18
CA ARG A 88 1.88 -20.26 -6.39
C ARG A 88 2.39 -21.36 -7.32
N ARG A 89 1.87 -22.58 -7.12
CA ARG A 89 2.17 -23.72 -8.01
C ARG A 89 1.21 -23.75 -9.20
N GLY A 90 1.71 -24.03 -10.41
CA GLY A 90 0.85 -24.22 -11.58
C GLY A 90 0.02 -22.99 -11.96
N GLU A 91 -1.10 -23.19 -12.66
CA GLU A 91 -1.93 -22.08 -13.17
C GLU A 91 -3.02 -21.63 -12.19
N THR A 92 -3.59 -22.57 -11.43
CA THR A 92 -4.69 -22.33 -10.48
C THR A 92 -4.28 -22.58 -9.03
N GLY A 93 -3.03 -22.98 -8.79
CA GLY A 93 -2.70 -23.77 -7.62
C GLY A 93 -2.55 -23.03 -6.32
N GLU A 94 -2.22 -23.86 -5.32
CA GLU A 94 -2.08 -23.53 -3.91
C GLU A 94 -1.00 -22.47 -3.66
N ASN A 95 -1.26 -21.59 -2.69
CA ASN A 95 -0.27 -20.65 -2.19
C ASN A 95 0.83 -21.44 -1.47
N ILE A 96 2.06 -21.29 -1.96
CA ILE A 96 3.18 -22.06 -1.45
C ILE A 96 3.90 -21.27 -0.38
N THR A 97 4.18 -20.01 -0.68
CA THR A 97 4.94 -19.15 0.23
C THR A 97 4.71 -17.67 -0.09
N LEU A 98 5.07 -16.84 0.88
CA LEU A 98 5.06 -15.39 0.81
C LEU A 98 6.45 -14.90 1.22
N ALA A 99 7.13 -14.18 0.31
CA ALA A 99 8.34 -13.45 0.61
C ALA A 99 7.98 -11.98 0.86
N GLN A 100 8.53 -11.38 1.92
CA GLN A 100 8.27 -9.98 2.28
C GLN A 100 9.58 -9.27 2.65
N THR A 101 9.67 -7.98 2.37
CA THR A 101 10.77 -7.14 2.87
C THR A 101 10.46 -6.59 4.27
N PRO A 102 11.46 -6.16 5.04
CA PRO A 102 11.24 -5.25 6.14
C PRO A 102 10.58 -3.94 5.67
N PRO A 103 9.83 -3.24 6.54
CA PRO A 103 9.33 -1.91 6.25
C PRO A 103 10.46 -0.95 5.88
N THR A 104 10.31 -0.24 4.78
CA THR A 104 11.28 0.74 4.28
C THR A 104 10.62 2.11 4.17
N LEU A 105 11.25 3.14 4.73
CA LEU A 105 10.78 4.51 4.57
C LEU A 105 11.04 4.98 3.13
N VAL A 106 10.00 5.50 2.47
CA VAL A 106 10.05 6.03 1.11
C VAL A 106 9.51 7.46 1.14
N GLU A 107 10.39 8.42 0.86
CA GLU A 107 10.06 9.85 0.88
C GLU A 107 9.04 10.21 -0.21
N ALA A 108 8.34 11.34 -0.03
CA ALA A 108 7.40 11.84 -1.03
C ALA A 108 8.09 12.05 -2.39
N GLY A 109 7.47 11.56 -3.47
CA GLY A 109 8.02 11.60 -4.82
C GLY A 109 9.15 10.60 -5.10
N GLN A 110 9.68 9.90 -4.09
CA GLN A 110 10.79 8.97 -4.24
C GLN A 110 10.36 7.69 -4.96
N THR A 111 11.28 7.14 -5.75
CA THR A 111 11.20 5.78 -6.30
C THR A 111 12.25 4.89 -5.64
N VAL A 112 11.86 3.69 -5.24
CA VAL A 112 12.72 2.70 -4.59
C VAL A 112 12.58 1.35 -5.28
N THR A 113 13.65 0.56 -5.23
CA THR A 113 13.68 -0.81 -5.75
C THR A 113 13.85 -1.79 -4.60
N PHE A 114 12.89 -2.69 -4.45
CA PHE A 114 12.93 -3.80 -3.50
C PHE A 114 13.49 -5.05 -4.17
N GLN A 115 14.34 -5.78 -3.44
CA GLN A 115 14.87 -7.07 -3.86
C GLN A 115 14.39 -8.14 -2.89
N LEU A 116 13.77 -9.19 -3.42
CA LEU A 116 13.35 -10.36 -2.66
C LEU A 116 13.94 -11.62 -3.28
N GLN A 117 14.09 -12.65 -2.46
CA GLN A 117 14.58 -13.95 -2.90
C GLN A 117 13.66 -15.04 -2.40
N TRP A 118 13.39 -16.03 -3.24
CA TRP A 118 12.74 -17.27 -2.84
C TRP A 118 13.72 -18.43 -3.00
N ASP A 119 14.03 -19.10 -1.89
CA ASP A 119 14.79 -20.34 -1.87
C ASP A 119 13.92 -21.49 -2.37
N THR A 120 14.30 -22.06 -3.51
CA THR A 120 13.55 -23.17 -4.12
C THR A 120 13.88 -24.54 -3.50
N SER A 121 14.76 -24.58 -2.49
CA SER A 121 15.04 -25.77 -1.71
C SER A 121 13.75 -26.34 -1.09
N GLY A 122 13.53 -27.64 -1.26
CA GLY A 122 12.35 -28.32 -0.73
C GLY A 122 11.08 -28.22 -1.59
N TYR A 123 11.12 -27.55 -2.74
CA TYR A 123 10.00 -27.49 -3.69
C TYR A 123 10.28 -28.32 -4.94
N ASN A 124 9.37 -29.22 -5.34
CA ASN A 124 9.62 -30.06 -6.53
C ASN A 124 9.66 -29.20 -7.81
N PRO A 125 10.47 -29.57 -8.81
CA PRO A 125 10.49 -28.91 -10.12
C PRO A 125 9.12 -28.74 -10.76
N GLY A 126 9.01 -27.74 -11.63
CA GLY A 126 7.81 -27.48 -12.40
C GLY A 126 7.56 -25.99 -12.60
N ASN A 127 6.33 -25.67 -12.99
CA ASN A 127 5.90 -24.30 -13.26
C ASN A 127 5.29 -23.66 -12.02
N TYR A 128 5.72 -22.43 -11.76
CA TYR A 128 5.32 -21.58 -10.66
C TYR A 128 4.91 -20.21 -11.20
N ARG A 129 4.18 -19.45 -10.37
CA ARG A 129 3.79 -18.09 -10.67
C ARG A 129 4.09 -17.20 -9.48
N ALA A 130 4.65 -16.02 -9.73
CA ALA A 130 4.84 -14.99 -8.73
C ALA A 130 3.91 -13.80 -8.99
N ILE A 131 3.30 -13.31 -7.91
CA ILE A 131 2.41 -12.15 -7.90
C ILE A 131 2.96 -11.18 -6.86
N ALA A 132 3.17 -9.93 -7.24
CA ALA A 132 3.73 -8.92 -6.36
C ALA A 132 2.71 -7.84 -6.00
N TRP A 133 2.83 -7.26 -4.81
CA TRP A 133 2.15 -6.02 -4.41
C TRP A 133 2.98 -5.31 -3.34
N ILE A 134 2.72 -4.01 -3.14
CA ILE A 134 3.32 -3.23 -2.06
C ILE A 134 2.22 -2.83 -1.08
N GLU A 135 2.45 -3.05 0.21
CA GLU A 135 1.63 -2.50 1.30
C GLU A 135 2.33 -1.26 1.87
N TYR A 136 1.58 -0.19 2.14
CA TYR A 136 2.12 1.06 2.66
C TYR A 136 1.06 1.86 3.42
N ASN A 137 1.35 2.30 4.65
CA ASN A 137 0.46 3.13 5.49
C ASN A 137 -1.04 2.72 5.41
N SER A 138 -1.34 1.43 5.64
CA SER A 138 -2.70 0.83 5.56
C SER A 138 -3.35 0.81 4.17
N HIS A 139 -2.60 1.11 3.12
CA HIS A 139 -2.98 0.96 1.71
C HIS A 139 -2.19 -0.19 1.08
N ALA A 140 -2.64 -0.62 -0.09
CA ALA A 140 -1.91 -1.56 -0.93
C ALA A 140 -2.03 -1.16 -2.40
N THR A 141 -1.00 -1.45 -3.19
CA THR A 141 -1.10 -1.38 -4.64
C THR A 141 -1.97 -2.53 -5.15
N ASN A 142 -2.49 -2.40 -6.37
CA ASN A 142 -3.04 -3.56 -7.06
C ASN A 142 -1.96 -4.63 -7.24
N PRO A 143 -2.31 -5.92 -7.12
CA PRO A 143 -1.39 -7.00 -7.43
C PRO A 143 -1.00 -6.99 -8.92
N THR A 144 0.23 -7.41 -9.23
CA THR A 144 0.68 -7.59 -10.60
C THR A 144 0.01 -8.78 -11.28
N ASP A 145 0.07 -8.81 -12.62
CA ASP A 145 -0.21 -10.05 -13.34
C ASP A 145 0.78 -11.15 -12.92
N PRO A 146 0.36 -12.43 -12.93
CA PRO A 146 1.22 -13.54 -12.55
C PRO A 146 2.41 -13.72 -13.51
N THR A 147 3.63 -13.58 -13.01
CA THR A 147 4.87 -13.85 -13.76
C THR A 147 5.29 -15.30 -13.62
N LYS A 148 5.59 -15.99 -14.73
CA LYS A 148 5.96 -17.41 -14.73
C LYS A 148 7.39 -17.63 -14.25
N ILE A 149 7.59 -18.68 -13.48
CA ILE A 149 8.90 -19.18 -13.05
C ILE A 149 8.93 -20.68 -13.32
N HIS A 150 10.01 -21.16 -13.92
CA HIS A 150 10.24 -22.58 -14.15
C HIS A 150 11.38 -23.06 -13.26
N VAL A 151 11.09 -24.01 -12.38
CA VAL A 151 12.07 -24.66 -11.52
C VAL A 151 12.47 -25.99 -12.17
N THR A 152 13.76 -26.19 -12.43
CA THR A 152 14.30 -27.42 -13.05
C THR A 152 15.24 -28.18 -12.11
N ASN A 153 15.35 -29.50 -12.27
CA ASN A 153 16.37 -30.32 -11.59
C ASN A 153 17.75 -30.20 -12.25
N GLU A 154 17.80 -29.75 -13.49
CA GLU A 154 19.04 -29.71 -14.24
C GLU A 154 19.80 -28.44 -13.88
N LYS A 155 21.00 -28.62 -13.31
CA LYS A 155 22.00 -27.55 -13.31
C LYS A 155 22.15 -27.15 -14.78
N ALA A 156 21.76 -25.92 -15.13
CA ALA A 156 21.82 -25.43 -16.50
C ALA A 156 23.14 -25.90 -17.08
N ALA A 157 23.08 -26.83 -18.04
CA ALA A 157 24.28 -27.40 -18.60
C ALA A 157 25.07 -26.19 -19.10
N ASP A 158 26.30 -26.01 -18.59
CA ASP A 158 27.25 -25.13 -19.24
C ASP A 158 27.21 -25.57 -20.70
N VAL A 159 26.64 -24.74 -21.56
CA VAL A 159 26.65 -24.94 -23.00
C VAL A 159 28.11 -24.69 -23.38
N ASN A 160 28.94 -25.69 -23.10
CA ASN A 160 30.24 -25.84 -23.69
C ASN A 160 29.92 -26.08 -25.16
N ILE A 161 29.86 -24.99 -25.91
CA ILE A 161 30.04 -25.01 -27.35
C ILE A 161 31.49 -25.48 -27.56
N MET A 162 31.72 -26.78 -27.40
CA MET A 162 32.79 -27.43 -28.12
C MET A 162 32.33 -27.43 -29.57
N GLU A 163 32.58 -26.31 -30.25
CA GLU A 163 32.86 -26.30 -31.68
C GLU A 163 33.91 -27.39 -31.91
N ASN A 164 33.47 -28.57 -32.29
CA ASN A 164 34.37 -29.54 -32.86
C ASN A 164 33.70 -30.32 -33.98
N LEU A 165 34.42 -30.33 -35.09
CA LEU A 165 34.38 -31.27 -36.21
C LEU A 165 33.39 -30.99 -37.34
N GLY A 166 33.78 -30.04 -38.18
CA GLY A 166 33.56 -30.10 -39.63
C GLY A 166 34.89 -30.29 -40.36
N CYS A 167 35.40 -31.53 -40.32
CA CYS A 167 36.49 -32.00 -41.19
C CYS A 167 36.03 -31.85 -42.65
N GLY A 168 36.73 -31.01 -43.42
CA GLY A 168 36.51 -30.77 -44.84
C GLY A 168 37.69 -31.32 -45.65
N THR A 169 37.42 -32.43 -46.31
CA THR A 169 38.22 -33.37 -47.09
C THR A 169 39.04 -32.78 -48.27
N ILE A 170 40.22 -33.39 -48.46
CA ILE A 170 41.10 -33.57 -49.67
C ILE A 170 41.67 -32.34 -50.36
#